data_AF-A0A7W5MNY4-F1
#
_entry.id   AF-A0A7W5MNY4-F1
#
_cell.length_a   1.000
_cell.length_b   1.000
_cell.length_c   1.000
_cell.angle_alpha   90.00
_cell.angle_beta   90.00
_cell.angle_gamma   90.00
#
_symmetry.space_group_name_H-M   'P 1'
#
loop_
_entity.id
_entity.type
_entity.pdbx_description
1 polymer ?
#
loop_
_entity_poly.entity_id
_entity_poly.type
_entity_poly.pdbx_seq_one_letter_code
_entity_poly.pdbx_strand_id
1 'polypeptide(L)' 'MAPLTLTRHLLGVRFSNDNDIEQTAAALVARHGARARQQVVDQIIAAIRAHDLAAAKRWDEIGQAVDRRLAA' A
#
# COMPACT_ATOMS: atom_id res chain seq x y z
N MET A 1 -33.41 29.66 12.13
CA MET A 1 -32.83 28.46 12.80
C MET A 1 -32.24 27.58 11.71
N ALA A 2 -30.93 27.60 11.53
CA ALA A 2 -30.23 26.77 10.56
C ALA A 2 -29.56 25.60 11.30
N PRO A 3 -29.73 24.33 10.88
CA PRO A 3 -28.97 23.24 11.46
C PRO A 3 -27.56 23.25 10.84
N LEU A 4 -26.58 23.57 11.66
CA LEU A 4 -25.17 23.25 11.41
C LEU A 4 -25.02 21.75 11.54
N THR A 5 -24.90 21.04 10.42
CA THR A 5 -24.43 19.66 10.43
C THR A 5 -23.44 19.46 9.30
N LEU A 6 -22.37 18.76 9.63
CA LEU A 6 -21.47 18.02 8.74
C LEU A 6 -20.04 18.57 8.55
N THR A 7 -19.29 18.67 9.64
CA THR A 7 -17.81 18.54 9.57
C THR A 7 -17.45 17.06 9.43
N ARG A 8 -17.61 16.49 8.23
CA ARG A 8 -17.14 15.13 7.87
C ARG A 8 -16.36 15.19 6.57
N HIS A 9 -15.19 15.82 6.57
CA HIS A 9 -14.38 15.99 5.35
C HIS A 9 -12.87 15.82 5.59
N LEU A 10 -12.47 14.92 6.49
CA LEU A 10 -11.05 14.57 6.68
C LEU A 10 -10.75 13.07 6.81
N LEU A 11 -11.78 12.20 6.71
CA LEU A 11 -11.59 10.75 6.87
C LEU A 11 -11.42 9.98 5.55
N GLY A 12 -11.61 10.61 4.38
CA GLY A 12 -11.66 9.89 3.09
C GLY A 12 -10.31 9.55 2.46
N VAL A 13 -9.27 10.33 2.73
CA VAL A 13 -8.00 10.22 1.99
C VAL A 13 -7.11 9.11 2.54
N ARG A 14 -7.09 8.90 3.86
CA ARG A 14 -6.21 7.93 4.51
C ARG A 14 -6.71 6.48 4.35
N PHE A 15 -8.02 6.25 4.45
CA PHE A 15 -8.62 4.92 4.26
C PHE A 15 -8.48 4.38 2.83
N SER A 16 -8.50 5.27 1.83
CA SER A 16 -8.34 4.86 0.44
C SER A 16 -6.94 4.28 0.20
N ASN A 17 -5.90 4.95 0.73
CA ASN A 17 -4.52 4.54 0.54
C ASN A 17 -4.20 3.21 1.26
N ASP A 18 -4.71 3.01 2.48
CA ASP A 18 -4.53 1.74 3.21
C ASP A 18 -5.24 0.57 2.52
N ASN A 19 -6.45 0.80 1.98
CA ASN A 19 -7.18 -0.22 1.23
C ASN A 19 -6.48 -0.61 -0.08
N ASP A 20 -5.87 0.36 -0.79
CA ASP A 20 -5.09 0.10 -2.00
C ASP A 20 -3.83 -0.73 -1.72
N ILE A 21 -3.14 -0.45 -0.61
CA ILE A 21 -1.95 -1.20 -0.17
C ILE A 21 -2.32 -2.67 0.11
N GLU A 22 -3.40 -2.88 0.87
CA GLU A 22 -3.86 -4.20 1.25
C GLU A 22 -4.36 -5.02 0.05
N GLN A 23 -5.06 -4.40 -0.91
CA GLN A 23 -5.46 -5.06 -2.16
C GLN A 23 -4.26 -5.43 -3.03
N THR A 24 -3.27 -4.53 -3.15
CA THR A 24 -2.06 -4.79 -3.92
C THR A 24 -1.26 -5.93 -3.31
N ALA A 25 -1.10 -5.94 -1.99
CA ALA A 25 -0.45 -7.03 -1.26
C ALA A 25 -1.17 -8.37 -1.44
N ALA A 26 -2.51 -8.37 -1.36
CA ALA A 26 -3.32 -9.57 -1.61
C ALA A 26 -3.13 -10.10 -3.04
N ALA A 27 -3.15 -9.22 -4.04
CA ALA A 27 -2.94 -9.60 -5.44
C ALA A 27 -1.53 -10.15 -5.69
N LEU A 28 -0.50 -9.57 -5.06
CA LEU A 28 0.88 -10.06 -5.17
C LEU A 28 1.04 -11.45 -4.56
N VAL A 29 0.52 -11.66 -3.34
CA VAL A 29 0.56 -12.97 -2.68
C VAL A 29 -0.24 -14.00 -3.48
N ALA A 30 -1.42 -13.65 -3.99
CA ALA A 30 -2.23 -14.55 -4.81
C ALA A 30 -1.54 -14.96 -6.12
N ARG A 31 -0.82 -14.03 -6.76
CA ARG A 31 -0.14 -14.28 -8.06
C ARG A 31 1.23 -14.94 -7.92
N HIS A 32 1.99 -14.61 -6.87
CA HIS A 32 3.40 -14.98 -6.75
C HIS A 32 3.71 -15.85 -5.52
N GLY A 33 2.76 -16.01 -4.60
CA GLY A 33 2.94 -16.77 -3.36
C GLY A 33 4.15 -16.28 -2.58
N ALA A 34 5.03 -17.21 -2.19
CA ALA A 34 6.28 -16.90 -1.49
C ALA A 34 7.22 -15.95 -2.25
N ARG A 35 7.09 -15.81 -3.57
CA ARG A 35 7.89 -14.87 -4.39
C ARG A 35 7.35 -13.44 -4.39
N ALA A 36 6.18 -13.19 -3.80
CA ALA A 36 5.60 -11.85 -3.70
C ALA A 36 6.58 -10.84 -3.06
N ARG A 37 7.34 -11.28 -2.05
CA ARG A 37 8.33 -10.44 -1.38
C ARG A 37 9.45 -9.99 -2.33
N GLN A 38 9.95 -10.90 -3.17
CA GLN A 38 10.98 -10.56 -4.15
C GLN A 38 10.47 -9.52 -5.15
N GLN A 39 9.22 -9.63 -5.61
CA GLN A 39 8.62 -8.65 -6.51
C GLN A 39 8.54 -7.25 -5.88
N VAL A 40 8.19 -7.15 -4.59
CA VAL A 40 8.20 -5.86 -3.89
C VAL A 40 9.61 -5.28 -3.84
N VAL A 41 10.62 -6.08 -3.48
CA VAL A 41 12.02 -5.63 -3.44
C VAL A 41 12.50 -5.14 -4.80
N ASP A 42 12.17 -5.86 -5.88
CA ASP A 42 12.54 -5.48 -7.24
C ASP A 42 11.94 -4.11 -7.61
N GLN A 43 10.69 -3.84 -7.20
CA GLN A 43 10.03 -2.55 -7.43
C GLN A 43 10.64 -1.41 -6.60
N ILE A 44 11.02 -1.67 -5.34
CA ILE A 44 11.73 -0.68 -4.50
C ILE A 44 13.06 -0.31 -5.16
N ILE A 45 13.83 -1.30 -5.61
CA ILE A 45 15.11 -1.06 -6.29
C ILE A 45 14.90 -0.26 -7.58
N ALA A 46 13.88 -0.59 -8.37
CA ALA A 46 13.54 0.16 -9.58
C ALA A 46 13.19 1.61 -9.28
N ALA A 47 12.39 1.87 -8.24
CA ALA A 47 12.00 3.20 -7.81
C ALA A 47 13.22 4.03 -7.31
N ILE A 48 14.11 3.41 -6.53
CA ILE A 48 15.35 4.06 -6.08
C ILE A 48 16.25 4.43 -7.27
N ARG A 49 16.41 3.53 -8.25
CA ARG A 49 17.18 3.80 -9.47
C ARG A 49 16.58 4.93 -10.31
N ALA A 50 15.26 5.06 -10.29
CA ALA A 50 14.55 6.16 -10.92
C ALA A 50 14.55 7.46 -10.08
N HIS A 51 15.18 7.44 -8.89
CA HIS A 51 15.14 8.53 -7.90
C HIS A 51 13.72 8.89 -7.42
N ASP A 52 12.76 7.98 -7.54
CA ASP A 52 11.41 8.15 -7.03
C ASP A 52 11.28 7.56 -5.62
N LEU A 53 11.62 8.39 -4.63
CA LEU A 53 11.54 8.01 -3.22
C LEU A 53 10.10 7.84 -2.71
N ALA A 54 9.12 8.49 -3.33
CA ALA A 54 7.72 8.36 -2.96
C ALA A 54 7.18 6.98 -3.37
N ALA A 55 7.49 6.54 -4.59
CA ALA A 55 7.18 5.20 -5.05
C ALA A 55 7.90 4.13 -4.21
N ALA A 56 9.20 4.34 -3.90
CA ALA A 56 9.95 3.41 -3.06
C ALA A 56 9.30 3.22 -1.68
N LYS A 57 8.87 4.32 -1.04
CA LYS A 57 8.16 4.26 0.25
C LYS A 57 6.83 3.53 0.15
N ARG A 58 6.04 3.79 -0.91
CA ARG A 58 4.76 3.10 -1.13
C ARG A 58 4.95 1.60 -1.29
N TRP A 59 6.00 1.18 -2.01
CA TRP A 59 6.34 -0.23 -2.15
C TRP A 59 6.83 -0.86 -0.85
N ASP A 60 7.53 -0.12 0.02
CA ASP A 60 7.89 -0.58 1.36
C ASP A 60 6.64 -0.88 2.21
N GLU A 61 5.66 0.03 2.21
CA GLU A 61 4.38 -0.15 2.91
C GLU A 61 3.60 -1.37 2.39
N ILE A 62 3.58 -1.59 1.07
CA ILE A 62 3.03 -2.80 0.44
C ILE A 62 3.81 -4.05 0.88
N GLY A 63 5.13 -3.96 0.98
CA GLY A 63 5.99 -5.03 1.48
C GLY A 63 5.60 -5.50 2.88
N GLN A 64 5.36 -4.55 3.79
CA GLN A 64 4.90 -4.88 5.15
C GLN A 64 3.54 -5.58 5.14
N ALA A 65 2.62 -5.17 4.26
CA ALA A 65 1.32 -5.83 4.10
C ALA A 65 1.42 -7.23 3.46
N VAL A 66 2.39 -7.46 2.58
CA VAL A 66 2.72 -8.79 2.03
C VAL A 66 3.30 -9.68 3.12
N ASP A 67 4.23 -9.18 3.94
CA ASP A 67 4.86 -9.96 5.02
C ASP A 67 3.81 -10.42 6.03
N ARG A 68 2.90 -9.53 6.45
CA ARG A 68 1.78 -9.88 7.33
C ARG A 68 0.92 -11.01 6.77
N ARG A 69 0.69 -11.03 5.45
CA ARG A 69 -0.12 -12.06 4.77
C ARG A 69 0.60 -13.39 4.65
N LEU A 70 1.91 -13.37 4.40
CA LEU A 70 2.70 -14.60 4.29
C LEU A 70 2.97 -15.24 5.67
N ALA A 71 2.89 -14.45 6.74
CA ALA A 71 3.03 -14.91 8.12
C ALA A 71 1.72 -15.37 8.78
N ALA A 72 0.56 -15.10 8.15
CA ALA A 72 -0.78 -15.48 8.63
C ALA A 72 -1.20 -16.85 8.07
#